data_AF-A0A8J6JMU5-F1
#
_entry.id   AF-A0A8J6JMU5-F1
#
_cell.length_a   1.000
_cell.length_b   1.000
_cell.length_c   1.000
_cell.angle_alpha   90.00
_cell.angle_beta   90.00
_cell.angle_gamma   90.00
#
_symmetry.space_group_name_H-M   'P 1'
#
loop_
_entity.id
_entity.type
_entity.pdbx_description
1 polymer ?
#
loop_
_entity_poly.entity_id
_entity_poly.type
_entity_poly.pdbx_seq_one_letter_code
_entity_poly.pdbx_strand_id
1 'polypeptide(L)'
;MRRGLIILAVMLGAVLLGGGIWLYNPDLPRAALERRWAPPPSQFVEAAGVRLHIRDTGLRDGPAVLLIHGFGSSLHTWEAWAPLLEDRFRV
;
A
#
# COMPACT_ATOMS: atom_id res chain seq x y z
N MET A 1 0.78 -48.84 9.19
CA MET A 1 1.86 -47.82 9.23
C MET A 1 2.09 -47.15 7.88
N ARG A 2 2.39 -47.87 6.79
CA ARG A 2 2.68 -47.30 5.45
C ARG A 2 1.55 -46.44 4.84
N ARG A 3 0.29 -46.86 4.97
CA ARG A 3 -0.88 -46.08 4.46
C ARG A 3 -1.07 -44.74 5.21
N GLY A 4 -0.86 -44.74 6.52
CA GLY A 4 -0.96 -43.52 7.34
C GLY A 4 0.11 -42.49 6.98
N LEU A 5 1.35 -42.95 6.73
CA LEU A 5 2.45 -42.08 6.27
C LEU A 5 2.18 -41.46 4.89
N ILE A 6 1.58 -42.22 3.97
CA ILE A 6 1.19 -41.71 2.64
C ILE A 6 0.11 -40.63 2.78
N ILE A 7 -0.93 -40.88 3.59
CA ILE A 7 -1.99 -39.89 3.82
C ILE A 7 -1.41 -38.61 4.42
N LEU A 8 -0.53 -38.72 5.42
CA LEU A 8 0.11 -37.57 6.04
C LEU A 8 0.97 -36.78 5.03
N ALA A 9 1.76 -37.46 4.19
CA ALA A 9 2.57 -36.82 3.18
C ALA A 9 1.72 -36.09 2.12
N VAL A 10 0.60 -36.67 1.70
CA VAL A 10 -0.34 -36.04 0.77
C VAL A 10 -0.99 -34.80 1.41
N MET A 11 -1.43 -34.90 2.67
CA MET A 11 -2.00 -33.77 3.40
C MET A 11 -0.99 -32.64 3.55
N LEU A 12 0.25 -32.95 3.91
CA LEU A 12 1.31 -31.96 4.01
C LEU A 12 1.59 -31.31 2.65
N GLY A 13 1.70 -32.12 1.58
CA GLY A 13 1.87 -31.60 0.22
C GLY A 13 0.75 -30.66 -0.20
N ALA A 14 -0.50 -31.01 0.10
CA ALA A 14 -1.66 -30.17 -0.18
C ALA A 14 -1.63 -28.85 0.60
N VAL A 15 -1.25 -28.88 1.89
CA VAL A 15 -1.10 -27.67 2.71
C VAL A 15 0.01 -26.77 2.19
N LEU A 16 1.16 -27.34 1.82
CA LEU A 16 2.29 -26.57 1.29
C LEU A 16 1.95 -25.94 -0.07
N LEU A 17 1.30 -26.70 -0.96
CA LEU A 17 0.83 -26.19 -2.25
C LEU A 17 -0.23 -25.09 -2.08
N GLY A 18 -1.25 -25.34 -1.27
CA GLY A 18 -2.31 -24.38 -0.99
C GLY A 18 -1.78 -23.11 -0.32
N GLY A 19 -0.87 -23.27 0.65
CA GLY A 19 -0.19 -22.15 1.31
C GLY A 19 0.69 -21.36 0.35
N GLY A 20 1.43 -22.04 -0.53
CA GLY A 20 2.25 -21.39 -1.56
C GLY A 20 1.41 -20.56 -2.54
N ILE A 21 0.27 -21.09 -2.98
CA ILE A 21 -0.67 -20.36 -3.84
C ILE A 21 -1.29 -19.17 -3.10
N TRP A 22 -1.69 -19.35 -1.84
CA TRP A 22 -2.32 -18.29 -1.05
C TRP A 22 -1.36 -17.14 -0.72
N LEU A 23 -0.08 -17.45 -0.48
CA LEU A 23 0.97 -16.47 -0.21
C LEU A 23 1.56 -15.83 -1.47
N TYR A 24 1.23 -16.35 -2.66
CA TYR A 24 1.75 -15.80 -3.91
C TYR A 24 1.16 -14.41 -4.17
N ASN A 25 2.01 -13.39 -4.12
CA ASN A 25 1.62 -12.00 -4.36
C ASN A 25 2.53 -11.38 -5.42
N PRO A 26 2.20 -11.53 -6.72
CA PRO A 26 3.04 -11.05 -7.81
C PRO A 26 3.00 -9.52 -7.91
N ASP A 27 4.07 -8.97 -8.47
CA ASP A 27 4.09 -7.56 -8.84
C ASP A 27 2.98 -7.25 -9.85
N LEU A 28 2.29 -6.12 -9.62
CA LEU A 28 1.25 -5.63 -10.51
C LEU A 28 1.81 -4.53 -11.41
N PRO A 29 1.28 -4.39 -12.65
CA PRO A 29 1.59 -3.24 -13.48
C PRO A 29 1.29 -1.93 -12.74
N ARG A 30 2.21 -0.96 -12.84
CA ARG A 30 2.08 0.36 -12.19
C ARG A 30 0.70 0.99 -12.43
N ALA A 31 0.18 0.95 -13.64
CA ALA A 31 -1.14 1.52 -13.97
C ALA A 31 -2.29 0.87 -13.17
N ALA A 32 -2.20 -0.43 -12.85
CA ALA A 32 -3.20 -1.09 -12.00
C ALA A 32 -3.08 -0.64 -10.55
N LEU A 33 -1.86 -0.47 -10.04
CA LEU A 33 -1.61 0.06 -8.71
C LEU A 33 -2.07 1.52 -8.59
N GLU A 34 -1.77 2.38 -9.57
CA GLU A 34 -2.20 3.78 -9.58
C GLU A 34 -3.73 3.90 -9.61
N ARG A 35 -4.44 3.08 -10.40
CA ARG A 35 -5.91 3.05 -10.38
C ARG A 35 -6.49 2.68 -9.02
N ARG A 36 -5.82 1.78 -8.28
CA ARG A 36 -6.31 1.30 -6.99
C ARG A 36 -5.93 2.24 -5.83
N TRP A 37 -4.73 2.80 -5.88
CA TRP A 37 -4.10 3.48 -4.74
C TRP A 37 -3.89 4.98 -4.95
N ALA A 38 -4.15 5.51 -6.14
CA ALA A 38 -4.10 6.95 -6.41
C ALA A 38 -5.46 7.54 -6.89
N PRO A 39 -6.61 7.21 -6.25
CA PRO A 39 -7.84 7.93 -6.53
C PRO A 39 -7.72 9.40 -6.06
N PRO A 40 -8.58 10.32 -6.55
CA PRO A 40 -8.65 11.68 -6.02
C PRO A 40 -8.73 11.70 -4.48
N PRO A 41 -8.05 12.62 -3.79
CA PRO A 41 -7.35 13.81 -4.31
C PRO A 41 -5.86 13.57 -4.65
N SER A 42 -5.48 12.34 -4.96
CA SER A 42 -4.10 12.01 -5.35
C SER A 42 -3.63 12.76 -6.59
N GLN A 43 -2.38 13.18 -6.56
CA GLN A 43 -1.69 13.78 -7.69
C GLN A 43 -0.27 13.23 -7.81
N PHE A 44 0.30 13.37 -9.00
CA PHE A 44 1.71 13.04 -9.25
C PHE A 44 2.45 14.29 -9.70
N VAL A 45 3.59 14.56 -9.07
CA VAL A 45 4.44 15.71 -9.37
C VAL A 45 5.86 15.24 -9.68
N GLU A 46 6.54 15.95 -10.59
CA GLU A 46 7.96 15.72 -10.85
C GLU A 46 8.80 16.61 -9.94
N ALA A 47 9.68 16.00 -9.14
CA ALA A 47 10.60 16.72 -8.28
C ALA A 47 11.97 16.02 -8.29
N ALA A 48 13.02 16.79 -8.57
CA ALA A 48 14.40 16.27 -8.65
C ALA A 48 14.55 15.02 -9.55
N GLY A 49 13.78 14.95 -10.64
CA GLY A 49 13.80 13.81 -11.57
C GLY A 49 13.02 12.57 -11.10
N VAL A 50 12.22 12.70 -10.04
CA VAL A 50 11.39 11.62 -9.49
C VAL A 50 9.91 12.01 -9.59
N ARG A 51 9.11 11.10 -10.16
CA ARG A 51 7.64 11.17 -10.12
C ARG A 51 7.12 10.77 -8.74
N LEU A 52 6.76 11.75 -7.94
CA LEU A 52 6.26 11.58 -6.58
C LEU A 52 4.73 11.50 -6.57
N HIS A 53 4.18 10.56 -5.79
CA HIS A 53 2.76 10.50 -5.46
C HIS A 53 2.52 11.32 -4.20
N ILE A 54 1.68 12.35 -4.29
CA ILE A 54 1.31 13.18 -3.15
C ILE A 54 -0.20 13.36 -3.05
N ARG A 55 -0.67 13.82 -1.90
CA ARG A 55 -1.98 14.45 -1.69
C ARG A 55 -1.69 15.82 -1.08
N ASP A 56 -2.44 16.83 -1.49
CA ASP A 56 -2.30 18.22 -1.05
C ASP A 56 -3.71 18.73 -0.78
N THR A 57 -4.07 18.81 0.50
CA THR A 57 -5.43 19.06 0.97
C THR A 57 -5.46 20.13 2.06
N GLY A 58 -6.65 20.41 2.60
CA GLY A 58 -6.83 21.41 3.65
C GLY A 58 -6.78 22.87 3.17
N LEU A 59 -6.45 23.77 4.09
CA LEU A 59 -6.48 25.22 3.88
C LEU A 59 -5.31 25.67 2.99
N ARG A 60 -5.59 26.04 1.73
CA ARG A 60 -4.56 26.43 0.73
C ARG A 60 -3.56 27.50 1.21
N ASP A 61 -4.04 28.48 1.96
CA ASP A 61 -3.23 29.60 2.49
C ASP A 61 -2.84 29.41 3.97
N GLY A 62 -3.13 28.23 4.55
CA GLY A 62 -2.73 27.86 5.90
C GLY A 62 -1.24 27.48 5.98
N PRO A 63 -0.67 27.39 7.20
CA PRO A 63 0.68 26.87 7.38
C PRO A 63 0.78 25.43 6.84
N ALA A 64 1.88 25.11 6.16
CA ALA A 64 2.08 23.78 5.58
C ALA A 64 2.56 22.76 6.63
N VAL A 65 1.98 21.56 6.62
CA VAL A 65 2.42 20.40 7.39
C VAL A 65 2.72 19.26 6.44
N LEU A 66 4.00 18.90 6.29
CA LEU A 66 4.42 17.83 5.39
C LEU A 66 4.48 16.49 6.12
N LEU A 67 3.65 15.53 5.68
CA LEU A 67 3.58 14.19 6.26
C LEU A 67 4.40 13.17 5.45
N ILE A 68 5.58 12.83 5.97
CA ILE A 68 6.53 11.91 5.31
C ILE A 68 6.47 10.54 6.00
N HIS A 69 6.17 9.49 5.24
CA HIS A 69 6.10 8.12 5.77
C HIS A 69 7.49 7.50 5.97
N GLY A 70 7.53 6.39 6.73
CA GLY A 70 8.75 5.61 6.96
C GLY A 70 9.05 4.53 5.92
N PHE A 71 10.05 3.70 6.20
CA PHE A 71 10.48 2.57 5.37
C PHE A 71 9.34 1.56 5.13
N GLY A 72 9.21 1.09 3.89
CA GLY A 72 8.20 0.10 3.50
C GLY A 72 6.75 0.60 3.52
N SER A 73 6.53 1.91 3.71
CA SER A 73 5.20 2.51 3.79
C SER A 73 4.88 3.44 2.61
N SER A 74 3.74 4.11 2.68
CA SER A 74 3.28 5.10 1.70
C SER A 74 2.53 6.25 2.39
N LEU A 75 2.09 7.25 1.62
CA LEU A 75 1.25 8.35 2.11
C LEU A 75 -0.03 7.88 2.82
N HIS A 76 -0.50 6.65 2.56
CA HIS A 76 -1.69 6.07 3.19
C HIS A 76 -1.53 5.86 4.70
N THR A 77 -0.30 5.87 5.24
CA THR A 77 -0.08 5.91 6.70
C THR A 77 -0.84 7.06 7.36
N TRP A 78 -1.03 8.16 6.64
CA TRP A 78 -1.61 9.38 7.17
C TRP A 78 -3.10 9.53 6.90
N GLU A 79 -3.76 8.53 6.33
CA GLU A 79 -5.16 8.65 5.87
C GLU A 79 -6.15 8.96 7.01
N ALA A 80 -5.86 8.50 8.23
CA ALA A 80 -6.64 8.83 9.41
C ALA A 80 -6.24 10.16 10.09
N TRP A 81 -5.05 10.70 9.77
CA TRP A 81 -4.48 11.86 10.46
C TRP A 81 -4.65 13.14 9.64
N ALA A 82 -4.47 13.07 8.32
CA ALA A 82 -4.56 14.23 7.44
C ALA A 82 -5.89 15.00 7.59
N PRO A 83 -7.08 14.35 7.60
CA PRO A 83 -8.35 15.08 7.74
C PRO A 83 -8.49 15.84 9.06
N LEU A 84 -7.79 15.41 10.12
CA LEU A 84 -7.81 16.07 11.43
C LEU A 84 -6.95 17.34 11.48
N LEU A 85 -6.15 17.59 10.44
CA LEU A 85 -5.24 18.73 10.32
C LEU A 85 -5.72 19.74 9.27
N GLU A 86 -6.59 19.32 8.35
CA GLU A 86 -7.05 20.10 7.20
C GLU A 86 -7.82 21.38 7.55
N ASP A 87 -8.38 21.47 8.77
CA ASP A 87 -9.12 22.63 9.26
C ASP A 87 -8.22 23.81 9.65
N ARG A 88 -6.92 23.55 9.82
CA ARG A 88 -5.93 24.54 10.31
C ARG A 88 -4.71 24.65 9.43
N PHE A 89 -4.41 23.61 8.65
CA PHE A 89 -3.19 23.50 7.87
C PHE A 89 -3.49 23.19 6.40
N ARG A 90 -2.53 23.52 5.54
CA ARG A 90 -2.35 22.84 4.26
C ARG A 90 -1.59 21.55 4.53
N VAL A 91 -2.18 20.41 4.19
CA VAL A 91 -1.66 19.08 4.53
C VAL A 91 -1.16 18.37 3.28
#